data_AF-A0AAD9YIM3-F1
#
_entry.id   AF-A0AAD9YIM3-F1
#
_cell.length_a   1.000
_cell.length_b   1.000
_cell.length_c   1.000
_cell.angle_alpha   90.00
_cell.angle_beta   90.00
_cell.angle_gamma   90.00
#
_symmetry.space_group_name_H-M   'P 1'
#
loop_
_entity.id
_entity.type
_entity.pdbx_description
1 polymer ?
#
loop_
_entity_poly.entity_id
_entity_poly.type
_entity_poly.pdbx_seq_one_letter_code
_entity_poly.pdbx_strand_id
1 'polypeptide(L)'
;MFIGPFWDIIPITRNCENALRSVRISAGPPRNIWIDSLCINQDDEEERSAQVALMPRIYAGAAGVLVYLGNATSDSDLAMDAITRSEDSYRCVHLGNRSGVCEGCFKAVESLFQRNFFQRLWVV
;
A
#
# COMPACT_ATOMS: atom_id res chain seq x y z
N MET A 1 2.66 4.18 18.81
CA MET A 1 1.25 3.80 18.62
C MET A 1 0.76 3.09 19.88
N PHE A 2 -0.48 3.33 20.31
CA PHE A 2 -1.07 2.65 21.46
C PHE A 2 -1.63 1.28 21.06
N ILE A 3 -1.31 0.23 21.81
CA ILE A 3 -1.76 -1.13 21.52
C ILE A 3 -2.30 -1.77 22.80
N GLY A 4 -3.48 -2.40 22.67
CA GLY A 4 -4.04 -3.26 23.70
C GLY A 4 -4.65 -2.54 24.91
N PRO A 5 -5.18 -3.30 25.88
CA PRO A 5 -5.86 -2.77 27.06
C PRO A 5 -4.89 -2.22 28.13
N PHE A 6 -3.58 -2.44 27.99
CA PHE A 6 -2.57 -2.14 29.00
C PHE A 6 -1.74 -0.86 28.74
N TRP A 7 -2.13 -0.06 27.74
CA TRP A 7 -1.46 1.20 27.39
C TRP A 7 -0.01 1.06 26.91
N ASP A 8 0.32 -0.07 26.26
CA ASP A 8 1.64 -0.27 25.70
C ASP A 8 1.90 0.68 24.52
N ILE A 9 3.14 1.16 24.43
CA ILE A 9 3.59 2.09 23.39
C ILE A 9 4.63 1.38 22.53
N ILE A 10 4.32 1.25 21.24
CA ILE A 10 5.29 0.75 20.25
C ILE A 10 5.77 1.90 19.35
N PRO A 11 7.08 2.13 19.20
CA PRO A 11 7.62 3.09 18.24
C PRO A 11 7.42 2.57 16.81
N ILE A 12 6.95 3.44 15.91
CA ILE A 12 6.78 3.12 14.50
C ILE A 12 7.33 4.23 13.63
N THR A 13 7.71 3.89 12.40
CA THR A 13 8.12 4.88 11.40
C THR A 13 6.92 5.76 11.00
N ARG A 14 7.20 6.99 10.58
CA ARG A 14 6.17 7.92 10.08
C ARG A 14 5.41 7.35 8.87
N ASN A 15 6.09 6.57 8.03
CA ASN A 15 5.47 5.91 6.88
C ASN A 15 4.42 4.87 7.34
N CYS A 16 4.78 4.04 8.31
CA CYS A 16 3.85 3.05 8.90
C CYS A 16 2.66 3.75 9.59
N GLU A 17 2.92 4.83 10.33
CA GLU A 17 1.85 5.62 10.95
C GLU A 17 0.86 6.17 9.91
N ASN A 18 1.36 6.78 8.83
CA ASN A 18 0.52 7.34 7.78
C ASN A 18 -0.29 6.23 7.06
N ALA A 19 0.34 5.09 6.77
CA ALA A 19 -0.34 3.93 6.21
C ALA A 19 -1.48 3.46 7.12
N LEU A 20 -1.22 3.26 8.41
CA LEU A 20 -2.21 2.88 9.41
C LEU A 20 -3.36 3.88 9.52
N ARG A 21 -3.08 5.18 9.40
CA ARG A 21 -4.11 6.22 9.38
C ARG A 21 -4.96 6.16 8.11
N SER A 22 -4.37 5.87 6.95
CA SER A 22 -5.10 5.76 5.69
C SER A 22 -6.04 4.55 5.61
N VAL A 23 -5.70 3.45 6.28
CA VAL A 23 -6.52 2.21 6.29
C VAL A 23 -7.59 2.20 7.38
N ARG A 24 -7.60 3.22 8.26
CA ARG A 24 -8.65 3.37 9.27
C ARG A 24 -9.99 3.62 8.59
N ILE A 25 -10.98 2.83 8.97
CA ILE A 25 -12.37 3.02 8.57
C ILE A 25 -13.10 3.72 9.71
N SER A 26 -13.61 4.91 9.43
CA SER A 26 -14.34 5.73 10.42
C SER A 26 -15.70 5.16 10.81
N ALA A 27 -16.30 4.32 9.94
CA ALA A 27 -17.59 3.68 10.15
C ALA A 27 -17.53 2.21 9.71
N GLY A 28 -17.09 1.33 10.60
CA GLY A 28 -17.00 -0.12 10.33
C GLY A 28 -16.45 -0.92 11.51
N PRO A 29 -16.54 -2.26 11.46
CA PRO A 29 -15.93 -3.11 12.47
C PRO A 29 -14.39 -2.97 12.45
N PRO A 30 -13.71 -3.27 13.56
CA PRO A 30 -12.25 -3.27 13.62
C PRO A 30 -11.67 -4.24 12.57
N ARG A 31 -10.54 -3.85 11.99
CA ARG A 31 -9.78 -4.67 11.03
C ARG A 31 -8.55 -5.25 11.69
N ASN A 32 -8.31 -6.54 11.45
CA ASN A 32 -7.03 -7.16 11.78
C ASN A 32 -6.06 -6.86 10.64
N ILE A 33 -4.98 -6.15 10.96
CA ILE A 33 -3.95 -5.78 10.00
C ILE A 33 -2.64 -6.37 10.53
N TRP A 34 -1.98 -7.15 9.69
CA TRP A 34 -0.64 -7.63 9.95
C TRP A 34 0.37 -6.68 9.31
N ILE A 35 1.35 -6.23 10.09
CA ILE A 35 2.48 -5.41 9.65
C ILE A 35 3.73 -6.04 10.27
N ASP A 36 4.68 -6.45 9.46
CA ASP A 36 5.94 -7.09 9.88
C ASP A 36 6.64 -6.32 11.00
N SER A 37 6.74 -4.99 10.88
CA SER A 37 7.38 -4.12 11.87
C SER A 37 6.66 -4.05 13.23
N LEU A 38 5.46 -4.62 13.35
CA LEU A 38 4.62 -4.59 14.55
C LEU A 38 4.28 -5.99 15.07
N CYS A 39 4.05 -6.93 14.17
CA CYS A 39 3.60 -8.28 14.49
C CYS A 39 4.77 -9.27 14.67
N ILE A 40 5.97 -8.90 14.24
CA ILE A 40 7.19 -9.67 14.45
C ILE A 40 7.98 -8.98 15.55
N ASN A 41 8.39 -9.74 16.57
CA ASN A 41 9.37 -9.24 17.52
C ASN A 41 10.72 -8.99 16.81
N GLN A 42 11.08 -7.73 16.65
CA GLN A 42 12.29 -7.35 15.92
C GLN A 42 13.57 -7.59 16.73
N ASP A 43 13.45 -7.71 18.06
CA ASP A 43 14.57 -7.91 18.99
C ASP A 43 14.91 -9.39 19.20
N ASP A 44 14.06 -10.31 18.74
CA ASP A 44 14.29 -11.76 18.79
C ASP A 44 14.62 -12.27 17.38
N GLU A 45 15.89 -12.62 17.16
CA GLU A 45 16.35 -13.07 15.85
C GLU A 45 15.81 -14.44 15.44
N GLU A 46 15.54 -15.33 16.40
CA GLU A 46 14.98 -16.65 16.13
C GLU A 46 13.52 -16.52 15.71
N GLU A 47 12.73 -15.75 16.46
CA GLU A 47 11.34 -15.45 16.11
C GLU A 47 11.27 -14.72 14.76
N ARG A 48 12.09 -13.67 14.58
CA ARG A 48 12.12 -12.89 13.34
C ARG A 48 12.39 -13.78 12.14
N SER A 49 13.39 -14.66 12.23
CA SER A 49 13.73 -15.58 11.14
C SER A 49 12.60 -16.57 10.85
N ALA A 50 11.96 -17.09 11.89
CA ALA A 50 10.80 -17.98 11.74
C ALA A 50 9.60 -17.26 11.10
N GLN A 51 9.30 -16.03 11.50
CA GLN A 51 8.21 -15.22 10.94
C GLN A 51 8.48 -14.82 9.50
N VAL A 52 9.72 -14.43 9.16
CA VAL A 52 10.12 -14.14 7.78
C VAL A 52 9.92 -15.36 6.88
N ALA A 53 10.25 -16.56 7.36
CA ALA A 53 9.99 -17.80 6.64
C ALA A 53 8.48 -18.09 6.44
N LEU A 54 7.61 -17.55 7.29
CA LEU A 54 6.15 -17.67 7.20
C LEU A 54 5.50 -16.62 6.31
N MET A 55 6.18 -15.51 5.96
CA MET A 55 5.60 -14.41 5.17
C MET A 55 4.85 -14.87 3.91
N PRO A 56 5.36 -15.81 3.08
CA PRO A 56 4.62 -16.29 1.91
C PRO A 56 3.25 -16.88 2.26
N ARG A 57 3.13 -17.58 3.39
CA ARG A 57 1.87 -18.14 3.88
C ARG A 57 0.95 -17.07 4.45
N ILE A 58 1.52 -16.08 5.14
CA ILE A 58 0.76 -14.94 5.69
C ILE A 58 0.12 -14.15 4.54
N TYR A 59 0.89 -13.81 3.50
CA TYR A 59 0.36 -13.13 2.32
C TYR A 59 -0.69 -13.98 1.58
N ALA A 60 -0.42 -15.27 1.39
CA ALA A 60 -1.37 -16.17 0.73
C ALA A 60 -2.67 -16.38 1.52
N GLY A 61 -2.62 -16.31 2.86
CA GLY A 61 -3.78 -16.45 3.73
C GLY A 61 -4.52 -15.14 4.04
N ALA A 62 -3.98 -13.99 3.63
CA ALA A 62 -4.60 -12.70 3.89
C ALA A 62 -5.87 -12.51 3.07
N ALA A 63 -6.90 -11.89 3.65
CA ALA A 63 -8.11 -11.51 2.92
C ALA A 63 -7.83 -10.48 1.80
N GLY A 64 -6.72 -9.75 1.91
CA GLY A 64 -6.20 -8.85 0.91
C GLY A 64 -4.88 -8.25 1.38
N VAL A 65 -4.04 -7.87 0.43
CA VAL A 65 -2.77 -7.19 0.71
C VAL A 65 -2.91 -5.72 0.34
N LEU A 66 -2.58 -4.84 1.28
CA LEU A 66 -2.65 -3.39 1.10
C LEU A 66 -1.25 -2.84 0.89
N VAL A 67 -1.07 -2.07 -0.18
CA VAL A 67 0.16 -1.36 -0.46
C VAL A 67 -0.06 0.13 -0.23
N TYR A 68 0.77 0.75 0.61
CA TYR A 68 0.74 2.19 0.84
C TYR A 68 1.77 2.89 -0.05
N LEU A 69 1.27 3.62 -1.04
CA LEU A 69 2.09 4.35 -2.03
C LEU A 69 2.33 5.81 -1.64
N GLY A 70 2.21 6.17 -0.35
CA GLY A 70 2.27 7.54 0.11
C GLY A 70 0.93 8.29 0.03
N ASN A 71 0.94 9.56 0.41
CA ASN A 71 -0.24 10.41 0.36
C ASN A 71 -0.69 10.65 -1.08
N ALA A 72 -2.00 10.83 -1.27
CA ALA A 72 -2.55 11.15 -2.57
C ALA A 72 -2.03 12.51 -3.08
N THR A 73 -1.64 12.55 -4.35
CA THR A 73 -1.30 13.75 -5.11
C THR A 73 -2.41 14.02 -6.13
N SER A 74 -2.41 15.19 -6.77
CA SER A 74 -3.47 15.59 -7.71
C SER A 74 -3.66 14.65 -8.90
N ASP A 75 -2.63 13.86 -9.23
CA ASP A 75 -2.59 12.88 -10.30
C ASP A 75 -2.79 11.42 -9.84
N SER A 76 -2.90 11.17 -8.52
CA SER A 76 -3.10 9.82 -7.96
C SER A 76 -4.30 9.10 -8.58
N ASP A 77 -5.46 9.75 -8.56
CA ASP A 77 -6.71 9.12 -8.98
C ASP A 77 -6.67 8.80 -10.48
N LEU A 78 -6.10 9.70 -11.28
CA LEU A 78 -5.89 9.50 -12.71
C LEU A 78 -4.95 8.31 -12.98
N ALA A 79 -3.88 8.18 -12.19
CA ALA A 79 -2.94 7.06 -12.30
C ALA A 79 -3.61 5.72 -11.95
N MET A 80 -4.33 5.65 -10.84
CA MET A 80 -5.03 4.44 -10.39
C MET A 80 -6.11 4.01 -11.40
N ASP A 81 -6.85 4.98 -11.94
CA ASP A 81 -7.85 4.77 -12.98
C ASP A 81 -7.23 4.25 -14.28
N ALA A 82 -6.08 4.80 -14.68
CA ALA A 82 -5.36 4.36 -15.87
C ALA A 82 -4.83 2.92 -15.75
N ILE A 83 -4.37 2.53 -14.55
CA ILE A 83 -3.86 1.17 -14.28
C ILE A 83 -5.00 0.16 -14.21
N THR A 84 -6.11 0.50 -13.55
CA THR A 84 -7.19 -0.47 -13.28
C THR A 84 -8.02 -0.78 -14.54
N ARG A 85 -8.08 0.14 -15.51
CA ARG A 85 -8.89 -0.03 -16.74
C ARG A 85 -8.11 -0.63 -17.91
N SER A 86 -6.95 -1.26 -17.66
CA SER A 86 -6.05 -1.75 -18.71
C SER A 86 -6.57 -2.93 -19.55
N GLU A 87 -7.71 -3.54 -19.21
CA GLU A 87 -8.30 -4.62 -20.02
C GLU A 87 -9.15 -4.11 -21.20
N ASP A 88 -9.65 -2.88 -21.15
CA ASP A 88 -10.38 -2.25 -22.26
C ASP A 88 -9.61 -1.04 -22.80
N SER A 89 -8.69 -1.31 -23.73
CA SER A 89 -8.15 -0.39 -24.73
C SER A 89 -8.33 1.12 -24.43
N TYR A 90 -7.31 1.74 -23.83
CA TYR A 90 -6.86 3.11 -24.16
C TYR A 90 -7.91 4.24 -24.22
N ARG A 91 -9.05 4.13 -23.53
CA ARG A 91 -10.07 5.19 -23.46
C ARG A 91 -9.89 5.98 -22.17
N CYS A 92 -8.97 6.95 -22.19
CA CYS A 92 -8.89 7.95 -21.15
C CYS A 92 -10.15 8.84 -21.19
N VAL A 93 -10.91 8.92 -20.09
CA VAL A 93 -12.18 9.69 -19.98
C VAL A 93 -11.99 11.17 -20.35
N HIS A 94 -10.76 11.69 -20.22
CA HIS A 94 -10.42 13.07 -20.55
C HIS A 94 -10.21 13.37 -22.04
N LEU A 95 -10.01 12.38 -22.92
CA LEU A 95 -9.69 12.63 -24.33
C LEU A 95 -10.90 12.67 -25.28
N GLY A 96 -12.11 12.38 -24.78
CA GLY A 96 -13.20 12.00 -25.69
C GLY A 96 -12.78 10.80 -26.54
N ASN A 97 -13.53 10.51 -27.60
CA ASN A 97 -13.44 9.28 -28.41
C ASN A 97 -12.13 9.11 -29.24
N ARG A 98 -10.97 9.64 -28.82
CA ARG A 98 -9.69 9.43 -29.51
C ARG A 98 -8.98 8.20 -28.96
N SER A 99 -8.65 7.27 -29.84
CA SER A 99 -7.83 6.10 -29.58
C SER A 99 -6.40 6.52 -29.23
N GLY A 100 -6.00 6.31 -27.97
CA GLY A 100 -4.63 6.56 -27.49
C GLY A 100 -4.58 6.83 -25.99
N VAL A 101 -3.46 6.48 -25.33
CA VAL A 101 -3.21 6.90 -23.94
C VAL A 101 -3.16 8.42 -23.93
N CYS A 102 -4.03 9.08 -23.14
CA CYS A 102 -3.90 10.51 -22.96
C CYS A 102 -2.56 10.82 -22.29
N GLU A 103 -1.84 11.83 -22.80
CA GLU A 103 -0.53 12.24 -22.27
C GLU A 103 -0.57 12.45 -20.74
N GLY A 104 -1.70 12.95 -20.24
CA GLY A 104 -1.97 13.08 -18.79
C GLY A 104 -2.02 11.75 -18.03
N CYS A 105 -2.65 10.69 -18.58
CA CYS A 105 -2.65 9.36 -17.95
C CYS A 105 -1.23 8.78 -17.88
N PHE A 106 -0.48 8.89 -18.97
CA PHE A 106 0.90 8.40 -19.00
C PHE A 106 1.76 9.12 -17.95
N LYS A 107 1.69 10.46 -17.90
CA LYS A 107 2.41 11.27 -16.90
C LYS A 107 1.97 10.97 -15.47
N ALA A 108 0.68 10.73 -15.23
CA ALA A 108 0.18 10.36 -13.90
C ALA A 108 0.72 9.01 -13.44
N VAL A 109 0.73 8.00 -14.32
CA VAL A 109 1.31 6.68 -14.03
C VAL A 109 2.83 6.77 -13.83
N GLU A 110 3.52 7.54 -14.67
CA GLU A 110 4.96 7.79 -14.53
C GLU A 110 5.27 8.43 -13.17
N SER A 111 4.54 9.48 -12.79
CA SER A 111 4.64 10.16 -11.49
C SER A 111 4.38 9.20 -10.32
N LEU A 112 3.41 8.29 -10.44
CA LEU A 112 3.15 7.24 -9.45
C LEU A 112 4.36 6.31 -9.26
N PHE A 113 5.00 5.88 -10.35
CA PHE A 113 6.20 5.03 -10.30
C PHE A 113 7.46 5.75 -9.81
N GLN A 114 7.48 7.08 -9.79
CA GLN A 114 8.57 7.84 -9.18
C GLN A 114 8.50 7.89 -7.65
N ARG A 115 7.45 7.34 -7.02
CA ARG A 115 7.33 7.33 -5.57
C ARG A 115 8.33 6.37 -4.92
N ASN A 116 8.76 6.73 -3.71
CA ASN A 116 9.75 5.98 -2.92
C ASN A 116 9.48 4.47 -2.86
N PHE A 117 8.22 4.03 -2.84
CA PHE A 117 7.87 2.60 -2.83
C PHE A 117 8.51 1.83 -3.99
N PHE A 118 8.42 2.36 -5.21
CA PHE A 118 8.92 1.71 -6.44
C PHE A 118 10.43 1.87 -6.65
N GLN A 119 11.06 2.77 -5.90
CA GLN A 119 12.52 2.95 -5.93
C GLN A 119 13.26 1.97 -5.01
N ARG A 120 12.53 1.12 -4.27
CA ARG A 120 13.12 0.10 -3.40
C ARG A 120 13.52 -1.11 -4.24
N LEU A 121 14.73 -1.63 -3.99
CA LEU A 121 15.29 -2.80 -4.68
C LEU A 121 14.44 -4.07 -4.49
N TRP A 122 13.67 -4.14 -3.39
CA TRP A 122 12.83 -5.28 -3.05
C TRP A 122 11.41 -4.80 -2.80
N VAL A 123 10.51 -5.18 -3.72
CA VAL A 123 9.06 -5.17 -3.55
C VAL A 123 8.66 -6.63 -3.43
N VAL A 124 8.31 -7.07 -2.23
CA VAL A 124 7.89 -8.46 -1.92
C VAL A 124 6.37 -8.50 -1.79
#